data_AF-A0A838PJ09-F1
#
_entry.id   AF-A0A838PJ09-F1
#
_cell.length_a   1.000
_cell.length_b   1.000
_cell.length_c   1.000
_cell.angle_alpha   90.00
_cell.angle_beta   90.00
_cell.angle_gamma   90.00
#
_symmetry.space_group_name_H-M   'P 1'
#
loop_
_entity.id
_entity.type
_entity.pdbx_description
1 polymer ?
#
loop_
_entity_poly.entity_id
_entity_poly.type
_entity_poly.pdbx_seq_one_letter_code
_entity_poly.pdbx_strand_id
1 'polypeptide(L)'
;MPRKVPLEKTRNIGIMAHIDAGKTTTTERILFYTGRTHKMGEVHEGAAVMDWMEQEQERGITITSAATTASWNDHRINIIDTPGHVDFTVEVERSLRVLDGAIACFDSVAGVEPQSETVWRQADKYRVPRIAYVNKMDRTGADFYFSLRTMEERLGADGKTEGAGMAIPIQLPIGAEGDFTGIVDLVTMQAIVYKDDLGQDWSIEEIPADMVDAAKEAR
;
A
#
# COMPACT_ATOMS: atom_id res chain seq x y z
N MET A 1 0.49 32.88 9.95
CA MET A 1 0.97 32.77 8.56
C MET A 1 -0.14 32.14 7.72
N PRO A 2 -0.45 32.67 6.52
CA PRO A 2 -1.38 32.00 5.62
C PRO A 2 -0.82 30.62 5.22
N ARG A 3 -1.67 29.60 5.14
CA ARG A 3 -1.26 28.25 4.74
C ARG A 3 -0.70 28.30 3.31
N LYS A 4 0.51 27.75 3.09
CA LYS A 4 1.15 27.67 1.76
C LYS A 4 0.40 26.73 0.80
N VAL A 5 -0.35 25.77 1.32
CA VAL A 5 -1.14 24.80 0.55
C VAL A 5 -2.58 24.82 1.08
N PRO A 6 -3.61 24.88 0.21
CA PRO A 6 -5.01 24.80 0.61
C PRO A 6 -5.32 23.51 1.38
N LEU A 7 -6.32 23.55 2.28
CA LEU A 7 -6.70 22.38 3.08
C LEU A 7 -7.21 21.23 2.19
N GLU A 8 -7.98 21.56 1.15
CA GLU A 8 -8.47 20.61 0.14
C GLU A 8 -7.36 19.89 -0.65
N LYS A 9 -6.14 20.45 -0.66
CA LYS A 9 -4.95 19.86 -1.28
C LYS A 9 -4.02 19.20 -0.26
N THR A 10 -4.45 19.03 0.99
CA THR A 10 -3.71 18.33 2.04
C THR A 10 -4.27 16.90 2.19
N ARG A 11 -3.39 15.91 2.31
CA ARG A 11 -3.73 14.51 2.59
C ARG A 11 -2.89 14.03 3.76
N ASN A 12 -3.50 13.66 4.88
CA ASN A 12 -2.82 12.97 5.97
C ASN A 12 -3.08 11.47 5.83
N ILE A 13 -2.07 10.70 5.42
CA ILE A 13 -2.20 9.27 5.17
C ILE A 13 -1.30 8.45 6.08
N GLY A 14 -1.75 7.26 6.46
CA GLY A 14 -0.91 6.27 7.12
C GLY A 14 -0.73 5.02 6.26
N ILE A 15 0.41 4.35 6.42
CA ILE A 15 0.66 3.07 5.78
C ILE A 15 0.57 2.00 6.87
N MET A 16 -0.37 1.08 6.72
CA MET A 16 -0.76 0.10 7.74
C MET A 16 -0.75 -1.31 7.17
N ALA A 17 -0.29 -2.28 7.95
CA ALA A 17 -0.13 -3.68 7.59
C ALA A 17 0.44 -4.48 8.77
N HIS A 18 0.39 -5.80 8.70
CA HIS A 18 1.16 -6.68 9.59
C HIS A 18 2.67 -6.63 9.29
N ILE A 19 3.48 -7.32 10.10
CA ILE A 19 4.95 -7.42 9.93
C ILE A 19 5.28 -7.98 8.53
N ASP A 20 6.37 -7.52 7.91
CA ASP A 20 6.86 -8.00 6.61
C ASP A 20 5.97 -7.77 5.38
N ALA A 21 4.78 -7.18 5.48
CA ALA A 21 3.95 -6.81 4.32
C ALA A 21 4.54 -5.68 3.43
N GLY A 22 5.65 -5.06 3.86
CA GLY A 22 6.37 -4.03 3.12
C GLY A 22 5.81 -2.61 3.30
N LYS A 23 5.37 -2.23 4.50
CA LYS A 23 4.95 -0.84 4.81
C LYS A 23 6.09 0.14 4.58
N THR A 24 7.23 -0.09 5.25
CA THR A 24 8.37 0.81 5.25
C THR A 24 8.97 0.94 3.85
N THR A 25 9.11 -0.17 3.13
CA THR A 25 9.56 -0.16 1.73
C THR A 25 8.60 0.63 0.81
N THR A 26 7.28 0.53 1.05
CA THR A 26 6.28 1.33 0.34
C THR A 26 6.42 2.81 0.66
N THR A 27 6.59 3.18 1.93
CA THR A 27 6.85 4.55 2.37
C THR A 27 8.07 5.14 1.65
N GLU A 28 9.17 4.39 1.62
CA GLU A 28 10.41 4.83 0.97
C GLU A 28 10.27 5.04 -0.53
N ARG A 29 9.55 4.15 -1.23
CA ARG A 29 9.26 4.31 -2.65
C ARG A 29 8.41 5.54 -2.92
N ILE A 30 7.41 5.83 -2.08
CA ILE A 30 6.63 7.08 -2.17
C ILE A 30 7.54 8.30 -2.01
N LEU A 31 8.46 8.30 -1.04
CA LEU A 31 9.41 9.40 -0.84
C LEU A 31 10.39 9.58 -2.00
N PHE A 32 10.82 8.48 -2.62
CA PHE A 32 11.66 8.50 -3.80
C PHE A 32 10.94 9.11 -5.00
N TYR A 33 9.75 8.60 -5.35
CA TYR A 33 9.02 9.08 -6.52
C TYR A 33 8.52 10.52 -6.37
N THR A 34 8.26 10.97 -5.14
CA THR A 34 7.94 12.38 -4.86
C THR A 34 9.16 13.31 -4.86
N GLY A 35 10.36 12.77 -5.11
CA GLY A 35 11.61 13.52 -5.13
C GLY A 35 12.08 14.00 -3.76
N ARG A 36 11.50 13.48 -2.67
CA ARG A 36 11.89 13.86 -1.30
C ARG A 36 13.21 13.23 -0.88
N THR A 37 13.49 12.04 -1.40
CA THR A 37 14.72 11.28 -1.16
C THR A 37 15.36 10.93 -2.49
N HIS A 38 16.66 11.20 -2.66
CA HIS A 38 17.40 10.92 -3.90
C HIS A 38 18.17 9.57 -3.89
N LYS A 39 18.06 8.81 -2.80
CA LYS A 39 18.61 7.46 -2.66
C LYS A 39 17.46 6.50 -2.40
N MET A 40 17.28 5.49 -3.25
CA MET A 40 16.56 4.28 -2.85
C MET A 40 17.53 3.49 -1.97
N GLY A 41 17.24 3.37 -0.68
CA GLY A 41 17.92 2.36 0.14
C GLY A 41 17.45 1.00 -0.36
N GLU A 42 18.36 0.17 -0.87
CA GLU A 42 18.07 -1.25 -0.94
C GLU A 42 17.96 -1.75 0.50
N VAL A 43 16.75 -2.16 0.91
CA VAL A 43 16.48 -2.70 2.25
C VAL A 43 17.30 -3.98 2.54
N HIS A 44 17.99 -4.51 1.52
CA HIS A 44 18.98 -5.58 1.65
C HIS A 44 20.28 -5.16 2.39
N GLU A 45 20.54 -3.87 2.61
CA GLU A 45 21.68 -3.38 3.42
C GLU A 45 21.29 -2.83 4.81
N GLY A 46 20.09 -3.14 5.31
CA GLY A 46 19.75 -2.96 6.74
C GLY A 46 19.50 -1.53 7.22
N ALA A 47 19.31 -0.56 6.32
CA ALA A 47 19.02 0.83 6.70
C ALA A 47 17.82 1.38 5.92
N ALA A 48 16.61 0.99 6.34
CA ALA A 48 15.44 1.78 5.96
C ALA A 48 15.60 3.18 6.56
N VAL A 49 15.48 4.24 5.76
CA VAL A 49 15.73 5.64 6.17
C VAL A 49 14.76 6.08 7.27
N MET A 50 13.61 5.43 7.34
CA MET A 50 12.56 5.70 8.34
C MET A 50 12.81 4.97 9.66
N ASP A 51 13.51 3.83 9.65
CA ASP A 51 13.87 3.05 10.82
C ASP A 51 15.23 3.56 11.36
N TRP A 52 15.19 4.67 12.11
CA TRP A 52 16.39 5.35 12.58
C TRP A 52 16.89 4.82 13.93
N MET A 53 16.08 4.05 14.65
CA MET A 53 16.52 3.40 15.90
C MET A 53 17.33 2.14 15.59
N GLU A 54 18.45 1.96 16.29
CA GLU A 54 19.31 0.77 16.17
C GLU A 54 18.51 -0.53 16.37
N GLN A 55 17.53 -0.51 17.28
CA GLN A 55 16.63 -1.64 17.54
C GLN A 55 15.66 -1.95 16.40
N GLU A 56 15.24 -0.94 15.63
CA GLU A 56 14.40 -1.13 14.45
C GLU A 56 15.22 -1.79 13.33
N GLN A 57 16.46 -1.33 13.13
CA GLN A 57 17.41 -1.89 12.17
C GLN A 57 17.85 -3.31 12.52
N GLU A 58 18.17 -3.58 13.79
CA GLU A 58 18.57 -4.91 14.27
C GLU A 58 17.47 -5.96 14.11
N ARG A 59 16.20 -5.55 14.24
CA ARG A 59 15.05 -6.47 14.25
C ARG A 59 14.26 -6.47 12.94
N GLY A 60 14.53 -5.54 12.03
CA GLY A 60 13.79 -5.38 10.78
C GLY A 60 12.32 -5.01 10.99
N ILE A 61 11.99 -4.31 12.07
CA ILE A 61 10.61 -3.88 12.40
C ILE A 61 10.55 -2.39 12.69
N THR A 62 9.48 -1.74 12.25
CA THR A 62 9.16 -0.36 12.64
C THR A 62 8.53 -0.34 14.03
N ILE A 63 9.13 0.40 14.96
CA ILE A 63 8.73 0.51 16.37
C ILE A 63 8.05 1.86 16.62
N THR A 64 8.59 2.94 16.06
CA THR A 64 8.08 4.30 16.25
C THR A 64 7.48 4.89 14.98
N SER A 65 6.36 5.61 15.12
CA SER A 65 5.77 6.28 13.95
C SER A 65 6.63 7.47 13.53
N ALA A 66 7.10 7.46 12.28
CA ALA A 66 7.74 8.61 11.66
C ALA A 66 6.75 9.37 10.79
N ALA A 67 6.69 10.69 10.95
CA ALA A 67 5.89 11.57 10.12
C ALA A 67 6.78 12.32 9.12
N THR A 68 6.44 12.24 7.83
CA THR A 68 7.19 12.92 6.76
C THR A 68 6.22 13.61 5.79
N THR A 69 6.68 14.68 5.17
CA THR A 69 5.88 15.44 4.21
C THR A 69 6.50 15.34 2.82
N ALA A 70 5.67 14.96 1.85
CA ALA A 70 5.97 14.92 0.43
C ALA A 70 5.01 15.83 -0.36
N SER A 71 5.40 16.17 -1.59
CA SER A 71 4.54 16.90 -2.52
C SER A 71 4.32 16.06 -3.78
N TRP A 72 3.07 15.94 -4.22
CA TRP A 72 2.70 15.17 -5.41
C TRP A 72 1.53 15.84 -6.14
N ASN A 73 1.67 16.16 -7.43
CA ASN A 73 0.63 16.78 -8.25
C ASN A 73 -0.08 17.97 -7.56
N ASP A 74 0.69 18.95 -7.05
CA ASP A 74 0.22 20.11 -6.26
C ASP A 74 -0.45 19.79 -4.91
N HIS A 75 -0.45 18.53 -4.47
CA HIS A 75 -0.95 18.12 -3.17
C HIS A 75 0.19 18.00 -2.17
N ARG A 76 -0.10 18.37 -0.92
CA ARG A 76 0.75 18.05 0.22
C ARG A 76 0.29 16.74 0.82
N ILE A 77 1.20 15.78 0.90
CA ILE A 77 0.95 14.47 1.52
C ILE A 77 1.79 14.40 2.79
N ASN A 78 1.13 14.26 3.94
CA ASN A 78 1.77 13.94 5.20
C ASN A 78 1.59 12.44 5.44
N ILE A 79 2.69 11.72 5.49
CA ILE A 79 2.73 10.27 5.60
C ILE A 79 3.14 9.93 7.03
N ILE A 80 2.37 9.06 7.68
CA ILE A 80 2.72 8.46 8.96
C ILE A 80 2.99 6.97 8.71
N ASP A 81 4.25 6.56 8.86
CA ASP A 81 4.58 5.14 8.84
C ASP A 81 4.17 4.52 10.18
N THR A 82 3.35 3.46 10.17
CA THR A 82 2.79 2.90 11.40
C THR A 82 3.44 1.57 11.76
N PRO A 83 3.67 1.26 13.06
CA PRO A 83 4.19 -0.03 13.46
C PRO A 83 3.32 -1.19 12.97
N GLY A 84 3.95 -2.27 12.50
CA GLY A 84 3.24 -3.46 12.03
C GLY A 84 3.01 -4.54 13.06
N HIS A 85 3.73 -4.46 14.18
CA HIS A 85 3.70 -5.48 15.22
C HIS A 85 2.54 -5.23 16.19
N VAL A 86 1.83 -6.30 16.53
CA VAL A 86 0.77 -6.31 17.57
C VAL A 86 1.20 -5.74 18.92
N ASP A 87 2.50 -5.77 19.26
CA ASP A 87 3.01 -5.24 20.52
C ASP A 87 2.99 -3.71 20.58
N PHE A 88 2.83 -3.04 19.43
CA PHE A 88 2.76 -1.57 19.32
C PHE A 88 1.36 -1.06 18.96
N THR A 89 0.31 -1.80 19.32
CA THR A 89 -1.10 -1.46 19.05
C THR A 89 -1.52 -0.07 19.53
N VAL A 90 -0.99 0.41 20.67
CA VAL A 90 -1.28 1.77 21.18
C VAL A 90 -0.80 2.84 20.21
N GLU A 91 0.37 2.64 19.61
CA GLU A 91 0.97 3.58 18.65
C GLU A 91 0.17 3.57 17.33
N VAL A 92 -0.24 2.40 16.86
CA VAL A 92 -1.11 2.24 15.69
C VAL A 92 -2.45 2.97 15.91
N GLU A 93 -3.12 2.77 17.06
CA GLU A 93 -4.37 3.47 17.36
C GLU A 93 -4.21 4.98 17.44
N ARG A 94 -3.07 5.46 17.97
CA ARG A 94 -2.78 6.90 18.03
C ARG A 94 -2.61 7.50 16.64
N SER A 95 -1.89 6.81 15.77
CA SER A 95 -1.69 7.22 14.38
C SER A 95 -3.02 7.24 13.63
N LEU A 96 -3.85 6.19 13.72
CA LEU A 96 -5.15 6.12 13.03
C LEU A 96 -6.11 7.28 13.39
N ARG A 97 -6.04 7.83 14.60
CA ARG A 97 -6.90 8.95 15.03
C ARG A 97 -6.63 10.28 14.33
N VAL A 98 -5.43 10.46 13.77
CA VAL A 98 -5.01 11.74 13.17
C VAL A 98 -4.98 11.70 11.64
N LEU A 99 -5.30 10.55 11.04
CA LEU A 99 -5.24 10.32 9.61
C LEU A 99 -6.58 10.63 8.93
N ASP A 100 -6.49 11.21 7.74
CA ASP A 100 -7.64 11.40 6.84
C ASP A 100 -7.92 10.13 6.03
N GLY A 101 -6.92 9.26 5.86
CA GLY A 101 -7.03 7.98 5.17
C GLY A 101 -5.82 7.08 5.42
N ALA A 102 -5.89 5.82 4.97
CA ALA A 102 -4.78 4.88 5.10
C ALA A 102 -4.62 3.97 3.87
N ILE A 103 -3.39 3.51 3.66
CA ILE A 103 -3.03 2.48 2.70
C ILE A 103 -2.81 1.19 3.49
N ALA A 104 -3.67 0.19 3.25
CA ALA A 104 -3.54 -1.13 3.84
C ALA A 104 -2.71 -2.03 2.92
N CYS A 105 -1.47 -2.33 3.30
CA CYS A 105 -0.60 -3.21 2.52
C CYS A 105 -0.89 -4.68 2.87
N PHE A 106 -1.00 -5.50 1.84
CA PHE A 106 -1.18 -6.95 1.94
C PHE A 106 -0.11 -7.66 1.13
N ASP A 107 0.32 -8.83 1.60
CA ASP A 107 1.29 -9.66 0.88
C ASP A 107 0.53 -10.50 -0.17
N SER A 108 0.94 -10.45 -1.43
CA SER A 108 0.32 -11.20 -2.53
C SER A 108 0.36 -12.72 -2.34
N VAL A 109 1.31 -13.24 -1.55
CA VAL A 109 1.52 -14.67 -1.31
C VAL A 109 0.67 -15.14 -0.12
N ALA A 110 0.65 -14.35 0.96
CA ALA A 110 -0.05 -14.71 2.20
C ALA A 110 -1.50 -14.23 2.26
N GLY A 111 -1.87 -13.23 1.46
CA GLY A 111 -3.19 -12.60 1.48
C GLY A 111 -3.49 -11.92 2.82
N VAL A 112 -4.74 -12.01 3.27
CA VAL A 112 -5.15 -11.48 4.57
C VAL A 112 -4.79 -12.42 5.71
N GLU A 113 -3.89 -11.98 6.59
CA GLU A 113 -3.52 -12.70 7.81
C GLU A 113 -4.31 -12.26 9.05
N PRO A 114 -4.37 -13.07 10.14
CA PRO A 114 -5.06 -12.69 11.38
C PRO A 114 -4.60 -11.35 11.99
N GLN A 115 -3.31 -11.02 11.81
CA GLN A 115 -2.77 -9.74 12.24
C GLN A 115 -3.25 -8.59 11.35
N SER A 116 -3.39 -8.81 10.04
CA SER A 116 -3.96 -7.84 9.10
C SER A 116 -5.41 -7.48 9.47
N GLU A 117 -6.22 -8.48 9.84
CA GLU A 117 -7.58 -8.26 10.33
C GLU A 117 -7.61 -7.36 11.57
N THR A 118 -6.65 -7.54 12.48
CA THR A 118 -6.58 -6.75 13.70
C THR A 118 -6.33 -5.28 13.39
N VAL A 119 -5.34 -4.98 12.53
CA VAL A 119 -5.03 -3.60 12.12
C VAL A 119 -6.19 -3.01 11.31
N TRP A 120 -6.83 -3.81 10.44
CA TRP A 120 -8.01 -3.39 9.69
C TRP A 120 -9.16 -2.95 10.61
N ARG A 121 -9.50 -3.76 11.62
CA ARG A 121 -10.56 -3.45 12.60
C ARG A 121 -10.25 -2.22 13.45
N GLN A 122 -8.97 -1.95 13.72
CA GLN A 122 -8.57 -0.71 14.39
C GLN A 122 -8.89 0.52 13.53
N ALA A 123 -8.67 0.43 12.21
CA ALA A 123 -9.03 1.52 11.30
C ALA A 123 -10.55 1.68 11.16
N ASP A 124 -11.34 0.59 11.24
CA ASP A 124 -12.81 0.65 11.28
C ASP A 124 -13.31 1.42 12.50
N LYS A 125 -12.73 1.16 13.69
CA LYS A 125 -13.08 1.84 14.95
C LYS A 125 -12.95 3.37 14.84
N TYR A 126 -11.97 3.85 14.08
CA TYR A 126 -11.73 5.27 13.84
C TYR A 126 -12.33 5.79 12.52
N ARG A 127 -13.06 4.95 11.78
CA ARG A 127 -13.70 5.27 10.49
C ARG A 127 -12.73 5.86 9.47
N VAL A 128 -11.49 5.37 9.45
CA VAL A 128 -10.46 5.84 8.53
C VAL A 128 -10.75 5.24 7.14
N PRO A 129 -10.97 6.06 6.10
CA PRO A 129 -11.07 5.59 4.72
C PRO A 129 -9.79 4.88 4.28
N ARG A 130 -9.89 3.78 3.55
CA ARG A 130 -8.74 2.94 3.21
C ARG A 130 -8.70 2.57 1.73
N ILE A 131 -7.49 2.45 1.21
CA ILE A 131 -7.20 1.74 -0.04
C ILE A 131 -6.37 0.50 0.28
N ALA A 132 -6.66 -0.62 -0.39
CA ALA A 132 -5.84 -1.82 -0.29
C ALA A 132 -4.72 -1.78 -1.33
N TYR A 133 -3.51 -2.18 -0.93
CA TYR A 133 -2.35 -2.32 -1.79
C TYR A 133 -1.81 -3.74 -1.68
N VAL A 134 -1.95 -4.53 -2.74
CA VAL A 134 -1.39 -5.88 -2.83
C VAL A 134 0.06 -5.76 -3.27
N ASN A 135 0.97 -5.99 -2.35
CA ASN A 135 2.40 -5.85 -2.52
C ASN A 135 3.06 -7.20 -2.87
N LYS A 136 4.33 -7.17 -3.30
CA LYS A 136 5.15 -8.35 -3.59
C LYS A 136 4.62 -9.23 -4.73
N MET A 137 4.00 -8.63 -5.75
CA MET A 137 3.52 -9.37 -6.94
C MET A 137 4.64 -10.07 -7.73
N ASP A 138 5.89 -9.69 -7.48
CA ASP A 138 7.13 -10.27 -8.03
C ASP A 138 7.61 -11.55 -7.33
N ARG A 139 7.03 -11.91 -6.17
CA ARG A 139 7.46 -13.09 -5.39
C ARG A 139 6.86 -14.38 -5.93
N THR A 140 7.59 -15.48 -5.79
CA THR A 140 7.06 -16.83 -6.04
C THR A 140 5.85 -17.11 -5.17
N GLY A 141 4.76 -17.58 -5.79
CA GLY A 141 3.46 -17.79 -5.15
C GLY A 141 2.58 -16.55 -5.08
N ALA A 142 2.96 -15.43 -5.72
CA ALA A 142 2.14 -14.23 -5.74
C ALA A 142 0.80 -14.48 -6.48
N ASP A 143 -0.30 -14.25 -5.77
CA ASP A 143 -1.65 -14.41 -6.33
C ASP A 143 -2.56 -13.25 -5.88
N PHE A 144 -2.82 -12.35 -6.84
CA PHE A 144 -3.70 -11.20 -6.64
C PHE A 144 -5.15 -11.62 -6.33
N TYR A 145 -5.67 -12.64 -7.02
CA TYR A 145 -7.04 -13.10 -6.83
C TYR A 145 -7.20 -13.83 -5.50
N PHE A 146 -6.18 -14.55 -5.05
CA PHE A 146 -6.12 -15.08 -3.68
C PHE A 146 -6.19 -13.97 -2.64
N SER A 147 -5.39 -12.91 -2.82
CA SER A 147 -5.41 -11.74 -1.94
C SER A 147 -6.79 -11.08 -1.92
N LEU A 148 -7.40 -10.89 -3.09
CA LEU A 148 -8.76 -10.33 -3.21
C LEU A 148 -9.80 -11.19 -2.50
N ARG A 149 -9.81 -12.50 -2.76
CA ARG A 149 -10.74 -13.45 -2.11
C ARG A 149 -10.57 -13.46 -0.60
N THR A 150 -9.34 -13.48 -0.08
CA THR A 150 -9.12 -13.46 1.37
C THR A 150 -9.53 -12.14 2.01
N MET A 151 -9.47 -11.01 1.29
CA MET A 151 -10.04 -9.75 1.76
C MET A 151 -11.55 -9.85 1.93
N GLU A 152 -12.25 -10.38 0.93
CA GLU A 152 -13.71 -10.56 1.01
C GLU A 152 -14.10 -11.52 2.14
N GLU A 153 -13.42 -12.67 2.25
CA GLU A 153 -13.73 -13.71 3.23
C GLU A 153 -13.44 -13.28 4.67
N ARG A 154 -12.31 -12.59 4.91
CA ARG A 154 -11.82 -12.33 6.28
C ARG A 154 -12.16 -10.94 6.78
N LEU A 155 -12.02 -9.93 5.92
CA LEU A 155 -12.33 -8.54 6.29
C LEU A 155 -13.83 -8.28 6.20
N GLY A 156 -14.54 -8.96 5.29
CA GLY A 156 -16.01 -8.85 5.12
C GLY A 156 -16.84 -9.64 6.11
N ALA A 157 -16.22 -10.53 6.89
CA ALA A 157 -16.91 -11.41 7.84
C ALA A 157 -17.62 -10.69 9.00
N ASP A 158 -17.38 -9.39 9.20
CA ASP A 158 -17.98 -8.66 10.31
C ASP A 158 -19.42 -8.19 10.05
N GLY A 159 -19.94 -8.41 8.83
CA GLY A 159 -21.34 -8.15 8.45
C GLY A 159 -21.73 -6.67 8.51
N LYS A 160 -20.78 -5.75 8.72
CA LYS A 160 -21.06 -4.31 8.76
C LYS A 160 -21.07 -3.65 7.38
N THR A 161 -20.63 -4.39 6.37
CA THR A 161 -20.64 -4.00 4.97
C THR A 161 -21.53 -4.99 4.23
N GLU A 162 -22.81 -4.66 4.06
CA GLU A 162 -23.73 -5.51 3.29
C GLU A 162 -23.46 -5.33 1.78
N GLY A 163 -23.11 -6.42 1.09
CA GLY A 163 -23.02 -6.50 -0.37
C GLY A 163 -21.75 -7.20 -0.90
N ALA A 164 -21.86 -7.82 -2.08
CA ALA A 164 -20.70 -8.15 -2.90
C ALA A 164 -20.01 -6.83 -3.29
N GLY A 165 -18.74 -6.64 -2.91
CA GLY A 165 -18.02 -5.39 -3.20
C GLY A 165 -17.29 -4.74 -2.03
N MET A 166 -16.75 -5.51 -1.07
CA MET A 166 -15.87 -4.94 -0.03
C MET A 166 -14.51 -4.53 -0.59
N ALA A 167 -13.96 -5.30 -1.52
CA ALA A 167 -12.73 -4.98 -2.22
C ALA A 167 -13.05 -4.82 -3.71
N ILE A 168 -12.92 -3.59 -4.21
CA ILE A 168 -13.18 -3.27 -5.61
C ILE A 168 -11.82 -3.14 -6.29
N PRO A 169 -11.41 -4.10 -7.14
CA PRO A 169 -10.18 -3.96 -7.89
C PRO A 169 -10.33 -2.78 -8.86
N ILE A 170 -9.37 -1.85 -8.80
CA ILE A 170 -9.23 -0.77 -9.80
C ILE A 170 -8.10 -1.06 -10.79
N GLN A 171 -7.30 -2.09 -10.51
CA GLN A 171 -6.15 -2.52 -11.29
C GLN A 171 -6.08 -4.05 -11.31
N LEU A 172 -5.62 -4.63 -12.42
CA LEU A 172 -5.30 -6.06 -12.55
C LEU A 172 -3.81 -6.22 -12.87
N PRO A 173 -3.09 -7.19 -12.30
CA PRO A 173 -1.68 -7.41 -12.63
C PRO A 173 -1.51 -8.04 -14.02
N ILE A 174 -0.49 -7.60 -14.76
CA ILE A 174 -0.02 -8.23 -15.99
C ILE A 174 1.14 -9.16 -15.62
N GLY A 175 0.86 -10.46 -15.65
CA GLY A 175 1.77 -11.49 -15.14
C GLY A 175 1.81 -11.58 -13.61
N ALA A 176 2.64 -12.49 -13.10
CA ALA A 176 2.88 -12.70 -11.68
C ALA A 176 4.30 -13.25 -11.50
N GLU A 177 4.82 -13.16 -10.27
CA GLU A 177 6.17 -13.61 -9.94
C GLU A 177 7.23 -12.93 -10.85
N GLY A 178 8.18 -13.70 -11.39
CA GLY A 178 9.18 -13.19 -12.33
C GLY A 178 8.62 -12.66 -13.66
N ASP A 179 7.37 -12.98 -14.00
CA ASP A 179 6.69 -12.51 -15.20
C ASP A 179 5.83 -11.26 -14.95
N PHE A 180 5.82 -10.72 -13.71
CA PHE A 180 5.10 -9.49 -13.39
C PHE A 180 5.74 -8.28 -14.08
N THR A 181 5.03 -7.70 -15.05
CA THR A 181 5.59 -6.67 -15.95
C THR A 181 4.78 -5.37 -15.95
N GLY A 182 3.60 -5.36 -15.35
CA GLY A 182 2.73 -4.21 -15.42
C GLY A 182 1.38 -4.40 -14.76
N ILE A 183 0.50 -3.45 -15.00
CA ILE A 183 -0.87 -3.44 -14.51
C ILE A 183 -1.83 -2.97 -15.60
N VAL A 184 -3.04 -3.49 -15.61
CA VAL A 184 -4.17 -2.93 -16.35
C VAL A 184 -4.92 -2.00 -15.41
N ASP A 185 -5.01 -0.72 -15.76
CA ASP A 185 -5.85 0.26 -15.06
C ASP A 185 -7.29 0.16 -15.58
N LEU A 186 -8.21 -0.29 -14.73
CA LEU A 186 -9.62 -0.50 -15.08
C LEU A 186 -10.41 0.82 -15.17
N VAL A 187 -9.88 1.90 -14.60
CA VAL A 187 -10.50 3.24 -14.66
C VAL A 187 -10.30 3.85 -16.05
N THR A 188 -9.06 3.81 -16.54
CA THR A 188 -8.70 4.34 -17.85
C THR A 188 -8.84 3.31 -18.98
N MET A 189 -8.93 2.02 -18.64
CA MET A 189 -8.91 0.88 -19.57
C MET A 189 -7.64 0.85 -20.42
N GLN A 190 -6.48 1.01 -19.78
CA GLN A 190 -5.16 0.99 -20.43
C GLN A 190 -4.18 0.11 -19.64
N ALA A 191 -3.20 -0.46 -20.32
CA ALA A 191 -2.08 -1.15 -19.66
C ALA A 191 -0.97 -0.15 -19.33
N ILE A 192 -0.37 -0.29 -18.15
CA ILE A 192 0.85 0.38 -17.74
C ILE A 192 1.91 -0.71 -17.62
N VAL A 193 2.93 -0.65 -18.48
CA VAL A 193 4.01 -1.64 -18.55
C VAL A 193 5.30 -0.99 -18.07
N TYR A 194 5.98 -1.64 -17.12
CA TYR A 194 7.25 -1.18 -16.56
C TYR A 194 8.41 -1.81 -17.33
N LYS A 195 9.40 -0.99 -17.70
CA LYS A 195 10.59 -1.44 -18.44
C LYS A 195 11.82 -1.61 -17.54
N ASP A 196 11.73 -1.16 -16.30
CA ASP A 196 12.78 -1.25 -15.29
C ASP A 196 12.22 -1.58 -13.90
N ASP A 197 13.06 -2.19 -13.05
CA ASP A 197 12.70 -2.53 -11.67
C ASP A 197 12.57 -1.29 -10.77
N LEU A 198 13.11 -0.15 -11.22
CA LEU A 198 13.01 1.14 -10.54
C LEU A 198 11.69 1.85 -10.83
N GLY A 199 10.88 1.36 -11.78
CA GLY A 199 9.59 1.94 -12.17
C GLY A 199 9.69 3.37 -12.70
N GLN A 200 10.85 3.80 -13.20
CA GLN A 200 11.05 5.14 -13.76
C GLN A 200 10.76 5.18 -15.26
N ASP A 201 10.99 4.08 -15.98
CA ASP A 201 10.64 3.94 -17.39
C ASP A 201 9.42 3.03 -17.53
N TRP A 202 8.30 3.62 -17.94
CA TRP A 202 7.05 2.91 -18.18
C TRP A 202 6.33 3.47 -19.41
N SER A 203 5.48 2.66 -20.02
CA SER A 203 4.64 3.02 -21.17
C SER A 203 3.17 2.73 -20.90
N ILE A 204 2.31 3.55 -21.51
CA ILE A 204 0.89 3.23 -21.64
C ILE A 204 0.70 2.45 -22.93
N GLU A 205 0.09 1.28 -22.83
CA GLU A 205 -0.10 0.33 -23.93
C GLU A 205 -1.56 -0.14 -23.99
N GLU A 206 -1.91 -0.83 -25.08
CA GLU A 206 -3.18 -1.53 -25.17
C GLU A 206 -3.22 -2.70 -24.18
N ILE A 207 -4.41 -3.01 -23.65
CA ILE A 207 -4.60 -4.15 -22.75
C ILE A 207 -4.21 -5.44 -23.50
N PRO A 208 -3.38 -6.32 -22.91
CA PRO A 208 -3.06 -7.62 -23.51
C PRO A 208 -4.30 -8.38 -23.95
N ALA A 209 -4.26 -8.98 -25.14
CA ALA A 209 -5.45 -9.56 -25.78
C ALA A 209 -6.14 -10.64 -24.93
N ASP A 210 -5.37 -11.38 -24.14
CA ASP A 210 -5.81 -12.40 -23.19
C ASP A 210 -6.43 -11.84 -21.91
N MET A 211 -6.25 -10.55 -21.62
CA MET A 211 -6.79 -9.86 -20.45
C MET A 211 -7.99 -8.95 -20.75
N VAL A 212 -8.30 -8.68 -22.03
CA VAL A 212 -9.37 -7.73 -22.41
C VAL A 212 -10.73 -8.12 -21.82
N ASP A 213 -11.09 -9.39 -21.86
CA ASP A 213 -12.38 -9.86 -21.37
C ASP A 213 -12.45 -9.82 -19.85
N ALA A 214 -11.37 -10.24 -19.17
CA ALA A 214 -11.25 -10.15 -17.71
C ALA A 214 -11.31 -8.68 -17.22
N ALA A 215 -10.66 -7.75 -17.93
CA ALA A 215 -10.68 -6.33 -17.61
C ALA A 215 -12.08 -5.71 -17.81
N LYS A 216 -12.84 -6.17 -18.81
CA LYS A 216 -14.24 -5.72 -19.00
C LYS A 216 -15.17 -6.28 -17.95
N GLU A 217 -14.96 -7.52 -17.51
CA GLU A 217 -15.77 -8.15 -16.46
C GLU A 217 -15.52 -7.52 -15.09
N ALA A 218 -14.28 -7.11 -14.81
CA ALA A 218 -13.88 -6.49 -13.55
C ALA A 218 -14.28 -5.00 -13.40
N ARG A 219 -14.77 -4.35 -14.46
CA ARG A 219 -15.14 -2.92 -14.47
C ARG A 219 -16.61 -2.70 -14.14
#